data_AF-A0A7V5E2B0-F1
#
_entry.id   AF-A0A7V5E2B0-F1
#
_cell.length_a   1.000
_cell.length_b   1.000
_cell.length_c   1.000
_cell.angle_alpha   90.00
_cell.angle_beta   90.00
_cell.angle_gamma   90.00
#
_symmetry.space_group_name_H-M   'P 1'
#
loop_
_entity.id
_entity.type
_entity.pdbx_description
1 polymer ?
#
loop_
_entity_poly.entity_id
_entity_poly.type
_entity_poly.pdbx_seq_one_letter_code
_entity_poly.pdbx_strand_id
1 'polypeptide(L)' 'REGKTLKPVANADLWQELDALLGKHRVHFHWVEGHSGDPENARANQLAREAMRKAVRGNE' A
#
# COMPACT_ATOMS: atom_id res chain seq x y z
N ARG A 1 -19.77 -13.62 -23.54
CA ARG A 1 -18.87 -12.43 -23.48
C ARG A 1 -17.54 -12.84 -24.09
N GLU A 2 -17.45 -12.89 -25.42
CA GLU A 2 -16.19 -13.15 -26.14
C GLU A 2 -15.51 -11.81 -26.46
N GLY A 3 -14.18 -11.75 -26.29
CA GLY A 3 -13.36 -10.62 -26.74
C GLY A 3 -12.73 -9.71 -25.69
N LYS A 4 -12.66 -10.08 -24.40
CA LYS A 4 -11.91 -9.28 -23.40
C LYS A 4 -10.58 -9.93 -23.09
N THR A 5 -9.49 -9.42 -23.69
CA THR A 5 -8.12 -9.80 -23.30
C THR A 5 -7.93 -9.48 -21.82
N LEU A 6 -7.71 -10.51 -21.00
CA LEU A 6 -7.42 -10.34 -19.59
C LEU A 6 -6.04 -9.73 -19.46
N LYS A 7 -5.99 -8.49 -18.96
CA LYS A 7 -4.72 -7.87 -18.59
C LYS A 7 -4.21 -8.54 -17.32
N PRO A 8 -2.88 -8.69 -17.16
CA PRO A 8 -2.30 -9.02 -15.86
C PRO A 8 -2.83 -8.08 -14.78
N VAL A 9 -3.09 -8.62 -13.60
CA VAL A 9 -3.48 -7.82 -12.44
C VAL A 9 -2.28 -6.95 -12.05
N ALA A 10 -2.49 -5.64 -11.93
CA ALA A 10 -1.45 -4.74 -11.49
C ALA A 10 -1.02 -5.08 -10.05
N ASN A 11 0.29 -5.10 -9.80
CA ASN A 11 0.88 -5.38 -8.48
C ASN A 11 0.45 -6.72 -7.88
N ALA A 12 0.26 -7.74 -8.74
CA ALA A 12 -0.21 -9.06 -8.31
C ALA A 12 0.69 -9.70 -7.24
N ASP A 13 2.00 -9.47 -7.33
CA ASP A 13 3.00 -9.86 -6.35
C ASP A 13 2.71 -9.27 -4.96
N LEU A 14 2.46 -7.96 -4.88
CA LEU A 14 2.15 -7.28 -3.62
C LEU A 14 0.82 -7.76 -3.02
N TRP A 15 -0.19 -8.01 -3.87
CA TRP A 15 -1.48 -8.53 -3.42
C TRP A 15 -1.40 -9.94 -2.87
N GLN A 16 -0.59 -10.81 -3.50
CA GLN A 16 -0.38 -12.18 -3.01
C GLN A 16 0.34 -12.20 -1.66
N GLU A 17 1.33 -11.32 -1.47
CA GLU A 17 2.00 -11.19 -0.18
C GLU A 17 1.05 -10.70 0.91
N LEU A 18 0.23 -9.68 0.62
CA LEU A 18 -0.78 -9.21 1.55
C LEU A 18 -1.80 -10.30 1.91
N ASP A 19 -2.32 -11.04 0.92
CA ASP A 19 -3.29 -12.12 1.13
C ASP A 19 -2.74 -13.22 2.06
N ALA A 20 -1.48 -13.61 1.84
CA ALA A 20 -0.79 -14.58 2.71
C ALA A 20 -0.67 -14.11 4.16
N LEU A 21 -0.54 -12.80 4.40
CA LEU A 21 -0.50 -12.21 5.74
C LEU A 21 -1.91 -12.06 6.35
N LEU A 22 -2.91 -11.71 5.55
CA LEU A 22 -4.31 -11.65 5.99
C LEU A 22 -4.83 -13.02 6.43
N GLY A 23 -4.35 -14.11 5.83
CA GLY A 23 -4.63 -15.47 6.31
C GLY A 23 -4.09 -15.77 7.71
N LYS A 24 -3.10 -15.00 8.20
CA LYS A 24 -2.46 -15.19 9.51
C LYS A 24 -3.02 -14.30 10.61
N HIS A 25 -3.62 -13.17 10.25
CA HIS A 25 -4.02 -12.13 11.20
C HIS A 25 -5.48 -11.73 11.00
N ARG A 26 -6.20 -11.48 12.09
CA ARG A 26 -7.54 -10.89 12.01
C ARG A 26 -7.42 -9.39 11.83
N VAL A 27 -7.51 -8.93 10.58
CA VAL A 27 -7.37 -7.53 10.21
C VAL A 27 -8.75 -6.89 9.99
N HIS A 28 -8.93 -5.69 10.53
CA HIS A 28 -10.07 -4.82 10.25
C HIS A 28 -9.57 -3.60 9.48
N PHE A 29 -10.04 -3.42 8.25
CA PHE A 29 -9.68 -2.26 7.44
C PHE A 29 -10.55 -1.07 7.78
N HIS A 30 -9.90 0.04 8.12
CA HIS A 30 -10.54 1.33 8.33
C HIS A 30 -10.00 2.29 7.29
N TRP A 31 -10.87 2.73 6.38
CA TRP A 31 -10.52 3.79 5.45
C TRP A 31 -10.61 5.13 6.19
N VAL A 32 -9.54 5.93 6.07
CA VAL A 32 -9.47 7.28 6.62
C VAL A 32 -9.31 8.27 5.48
N GLU A 33 -10.02 9.39 5.57
CA GLU A 33 -9.94 10.45 4.56
C GLU A 33 -8.58 11.16 4.62
N GLY A 34 -8.03 11.47 3.44
CA GLY A 34 -6.78 12.22 3.34
C GLY A 34 -6.93 13.65 3.87
N HIS A 35 -5.90 14.16 4.56
CA HIS A 35 -5.88 15.53 5.12
C HIS A 35 -7.02 15.86 6.11
N SER A 36 -7.70 14.84 6.65
CA SER A 36 -8.79 14.99 7.62
C SER A 36 -8.32 15.34 9.04
N GLY A 37 -7.01 15.44 9.27
CA GLY A 37 -6.44 15.75 10.57
C GLY A 37 -6.21 14.53 11.48
N ASP A 38 -6.38 13.31 10.98
CA ASP A 38 -6.01 12.09 11.71
C ASP A 38 -4.48 12.09 12.00
N PRO A 39 -4.06 12.14 13.28
CA PRO A 39 -2.65 12.24 13.63
C PRO A 39 -1.82 11.03 13.21
N GLU A 40 -2.39 9.82 13.24
CA GLU A 40 -1.67 8.59 12.91
C GLU A 40 -1.53 8.43 11.40
N ASN A 41 -2.56 8.83 10.63
CA ASN A 41 -2.43 8.91 9.17
C ASN A 41 -1.37 9.94 8.73
N ALA A 42 -1.34 11.11 9.39
CA ALA A 42 -0.33 12.13 9.14
C ALA A 42 1.08 11.62 9.44
N ARG A 43 1.24 10.90 10.57
CA ARG A 43 2.49 10.25 10.95
C ARG A 43 2.92 9.18 9.93
N ALA A 44 2.00 8.34 9.47
CA ALA A 44 2.28 7.33 8.44
C ALA A 44 2.78 7.98 7.12
N ASN A 45 2.13 9.07 6.68
CA ASN A 45 2.57 9.84 5.51
C ASN A 45 3.97 10.46 5.72
N GLN A 46 4.27 11.00 6.90
CA GLN A 46 5.60 11.54 7.20
C GLN A 46 6.68 10.44 7.09
N LEU A 47 6.47 9.29 7.70
CA LEU A 47 7.40 8.16 7.69
C LEU A 47 7.65 7.64 6.26
N ALA A 48 6.59 7.49 5.46
CA ALA A 48 6.71 7.09 4.07
C ALA A 48 7.55 8.10 3.24
N ARG A 49 7.32 9.40 3.43
CA ARG A 49 8.09 10.46 2.76
C ARG A 49 9.55 10.49 3.19
N GLU A 50 9.84 10.26 4.48
CA GLU A 50 11.20 10.14 4.98
C GLU A 50 11.95 8.94 4.39
N ALA A 51 11.31 7.78 4.37
CA ALA A 51 11.87 6.57 3.78
C ALA A 51 12.17 6.76 2.29
N MET A 52 11.24 7.37 1.54
CA MET A 52 11.47 7.70 0.13
C MET A 52 12.67 8.62 -0.07
N ARG A 53 12.80 9.69 0.74
CA ARG A 53 13.97 10.58 0.67
C ARG A 53 15.28 9.85 0.95
N LYS A 54 15.29 8.92 1.91
CA LYS A 54 16.47 8.10 2.21
C LYS A 54 16.81 7.14 1.07
N ALA A 55 15.80 6.46 0.51
CA ALA A 55 15.98 5.53 -0.60
C ALA A 55 16.52 6.20 -1.86
N VAL A 56 16.04 7.42 -2.16
CA VAL A 56 16.55 8.21 -3.30
C VAL A 56 18.00 8.66 -3.07
N ARG A 57 18.34 9.13 -1.86
CA ARG A 57 19.70 9.61 -1.53
C ARG A 57 20.73 8.50 -1.37
N GLY A 58 20.32 7.28 -1.00
CA GLY A 58 21.22 6.13 -0.88
C GLY A 58 21.60 5.48 -2.22
N ASN A 59 21.04 5.99 -3.33
CA ASN A 59 21.34 5.57 -4.70
C ASN A 59 22.24 6.58 -5.45
N GLU A 60 22.80 7.58 -4.74
CA GLU A 60 23.86 8.49 -5.21
C GLU A 60 25.22 8.06 -4.64
#